data_AF-A0A961CAC8-F1
#
_entry.id   AF-A0A961CAC8-F1
#
_cell.length_a   1.000
_cell.length_b   1.000
_cell.length_c   1.000
_cell.angle_alpha   90.00
_cell.angle_beta   90.00
_cell.angle_gamma   90.00
#
_symmetry.space_group_name_H-M   'P 1'
#
loop_
_entity.id
_entity.type
_entity.pdbx_description
1 polymer ?
#
loop_
_entity_poly.entity_id
_entity_poly.type
_entity_poly.pdbx_seq_one_letter_code
_entity_poly.pdbx_strand_id
1 'polypeptide(L)' 'QSARSVAEVRSAVELSEEQRTRLASALSAKLGRDVDVVVVVDPSVVGGLVTQVGDTVIDGSVRTRLAQLKEAF' A
#
# COMPACT_ATOMS: atom_id res chain seq x y z
N GLN A 1 6.96 -18.11 -17.42
CA GLN A 1 6.69 -17.92 -15.98
C GLN A 1 6.01 -16.57 -15.83
N SER A 2 4.70 -16.54 -15.62
CA SER A 2 3.99 -15.26 -15.42
C SER A 2 4.40 -14.71 -14.06
N ALA A 3 5.23 -13.67 -14.04
CA ALA A 3 5.73 -13.06 -12.82
C ALA A 3 4.62 -12.22 -12.16
N ARG A 4 3.62 -12.90 -11.59
CA ARG A 4 2.56 -12.27 -10.81
C ARG A 4 3.20 -11.62 -9.59
N SER A 5 3.07 -10.31 -9.49
CA SER A 5 3.66 -9.56 -8.38
C SER A 5 2.63 -9.44 -7.28
N VAL A 6 2.97 -9.82 -6.07
CA VAL A 6 2.08 -9.68 -4.92
C VAL A 6 2.37 -8.34 -4.26
N ALA A 7 1.32 -7.57 -4.01
CA ALA A 7 1.34 -6.33 -3.26
C ALA A 7 0.56 -6.51 -1.95
N GLU A 8 1.27 -6.54 -0.83
CA GLU A 8 0.68 -6.54 0.51
C GLU A 8 0.40 -5.11 0.97
N VAL A 9 -0.86 -4.76 1.15
CA VAL A 9 -1.31 -3.47 1.64
C VAL A 9 -1.73 -3.61 3.09
N ARG A 10 -0.95 -3.06 4.02
CA ARG A 10 -1.30 -2.95 5.43
C ARG A 10 -2.03 -1.64 5.69
N SER A 11 -3.22 -1.72 6.25
CA SER A 11 -4.06 -0.56 6.57
C SER A 11 -4.49 -0.61 8.04
N ALA A 12 -4.54 0.55 8.68
CA ALA A 12 -5.04 0.70 10.05
C ALA A 12 -6.53 0.31 10.18
N VAL A 13 -7.26 0.41 9.06
CA VAL A 13 -8.69 0.15 8.93
C VAL A 13 -8.93 -0.80 7.77
N GLU A 14 -10.03 -1.55 7.84
CA GLU A 14 -10.48 -2.37 6.71
C GLU A 14 -10.69 -1.49 5.47
N LEU A 15 -10.07 -1.88 4.35
CA LEU A 15 -10.26 -1.19 3.09
C LEU A 15 -11.54 -1.69 2.45
N SER A 16 -12.34 -0.77 1.91
CA SER A 16 -13.51 -1.17 1.12
C SER A 16 -13.09 -1.81 -0.22
N GLU A 17 -13.96 -2.63 -0.79
CA GLU A 17 -13.77 -3.27 -2.10
C GLU A 17 -13.43 -2.25 -3.21
N GLU A 18 -14.02 -1.06 -3.17
CA GLU A 18 -13.69 0.06 -4.07
C GLU A 18 -12.24 0.52 -3.90
N GLN A 19 -11.79 0.71 -2.66
CA GLN A 19 -10.41 1.13 -2.38
C GLN A 19 -9.42 0.07 -2.84
N ARG A 20 -9.72 -1.21 -2.59
CA ARG A 20 -8.90 -2.34 -3.02
C ARG A 20 -8.79 -2.41 -4.55
N THR A 21 -9.92 -2.27 -5.25
CA THR A 21 -9.96 -2.26 -6.72
C THR A 21 -9.18 -1.09 -7.30
N ARG A 22 -9.30 0.10 -6.68
CA ARG A 22 -8.58 1.30 -7.10
C ARG A 22 -7.08 1.18 -6.89
N LEU A 23 -6.66 0.57 -5.77
CA LEU A 23 -5.26 0.23 -5.48
C LEU A 23 -4.70 -0.78 -6.48
N ALA A 24 -5.41 -1.87 -6.74
CA ALA A 24 -5.01 -2.88 -7.71
C ALA A 24 -4.86 -2.29 -9.11
N SER A 25 -5.83 -1.48 -9.55
CA SER A 25 -5.76 -0.78 -10.84
C SER A 25 -4.60 0.20 -10.92
N ALA A 26 -4.37 1.00 -9.87
CA ALA A 26 -3.25 1.94 -9.81
C ALA A 26 -1.89 1.23 -9.80
N LEU A 27 -1.76 0.12 -9.06
CA LEU A 27 -0.55 -0.68 -8.99
C LEU A 27 -0.29 -1.40 -10.32
N SER A 28 -1.29 -2.05 -10.91
CA SER A 28 -1.18 -2.67 -12.23
C SER A 28 -0.81 -1.65 -13.31
N ALA A 29 -1.38 -0.44 -13.28
CA ALA A 29 -1.02 0.63 -14.20
C ALA A 29 0.43 1.13 -14.00
N LYS A 30 0.88 1.24 -12.74
CA LYS A 30 2.22 1.73 -12.40
C LYS A 30 3.32 0.70 -12.64
N LEU A 31 3.03 -0.58 -12.45
CA LEU A 31 3.96 -1.71 -12.63
C LEU A 31 3.86 -2.34 -14.04
N GLY A 32 2.81 -2.05 -14.80
CA GLY A 32 2.61 -2.58 -16.16
C GLY A 32 2.34 -4.09 -16.22
N ARG A 33 1.92 -4.71 -15.12
CA ARG A 33 1.64 -6.16 -14.99
C ARG A 33 0.56 -6.42 -13.96
N ASP A 34 -0.06 -7.60 -14.01
CA ASP A 34 -1.07 -8.03 -13.03
C ASP A 34 -0.45 -8.14 -11.63
N VAL A 35 -0.97 -7.32 -10.71
CA VAL A 35 -0.56 -7.29 -9.30
C VAL A 35 -1.67 -7.87 -8.44
N ASP A 36 -1.34 -8.88 -7.64
CA ASP A 36 -2.27 -9.46 -6.67
C ASP A 36 -2.22 -8.62 -5.38
N VAL A 37 -3.30 -7.90 -5.07
CA VAL A 37 -3.36 -7.01 -3.90
C VAL A 37 -3.93 -7.76 -2.69
N VAL A 38 -3.09 -8.02 -1.72
CA VAL A 38 -3.44 -8.61 -0.43
C VAL A 38 -3.60 -7.50 0.59
N VAL A 39 -4.80 -7.28 1.09
CA VAL A 39 -5.05 -6.28 2.14
C VAL A 39 -4.97 -6.95 3.51
N VAL A 40 -4.16 -6.39 4.41
CA VAL A 40 -4.03 -6.83 5.79
C VAL A 40 -4.42 -5.66 6.70
N VAL A 41 -5.37 -5.90 7.61
CA VAL A 41 -5.75 -4.89 8.60
C VAL A 41 -4.81 -5.01 9.79
N ASP A 42 -3.98 -3.99 9.99
CA ASP A 42 -3.04 -3.92 11.10
C ASP A 42 -3.30 -2.64 11.91
N PRO A 43 -3.98 -2.76 13.08
CA PRO A 43 -4.31 -1.61 13.91
C PRO A 43 -3.08 -0.96 14.58
N SER A 44 -1.89 -1.55 14.47
CA SER A 44 -0.63 -0.95 14.91
C SER A 44 -0.15 0.15 13.93
N VAL A 45 -0.72 0.20 12.72
CA VAL A 45 -0.51 1.31 11.78
C VAL A 45 -1.23 2.54 12.32
N VAL A 46 -0.46 3.53 12.75
CA VAL A 46 -1.00 4.81 13.26
C VAL A 46 -1.43 5.69 12.10
N GLY A 47 -2.59 5.36 11.52
CA GLY A 47 -3.26 6.08 10.43
C GLY A 47 -2.57 5.97 9.07
N GLY A 48 -3.34 5.73 8.02
CA GLY A 48 -2.87 5.66 6.62
C GLY A 48 -2.62 4.24 6.12
N LEU A 49 -1.87 4.12 5.02
CA LEU A 49 -1.75 2.88 4.23
C LEU A 49 -0.27 2.58 3.93
N VAL A 50 0.18 1.38 4.24
CA VAL A 50 1.53 0.87 3.92
C VAL A 50 1.37 -0.17 2.82
N THR A 51 2.00 0.01 1.67
CA THR A 51 1.91 -0.91 0.53
C THR A 51 3.28 -1.50 0.25
N GLN A 52 3.46 -2.79 0.47
CA GLN A 52 4.67 -3.54 0.18
C GLN A 52 4.48 -4.35 -1.12
N VAL A 53 5.33 -4.14 -2.11
CA VAL A 53 5.31 -4.85 -3.39
C VAL A 53 6.66 -5.55 -3.58
N GLY A 54 6.72 -6.86 -3.34
CA GLY A 54 7.98 -7.59 -3.26
C GLY A 54 8.90 -6.98 -2.21
N ASP A 55 10.10 -6.55 -2.62
CA ASP A 55 11.06 -5.85 -1.76
C ASP A 55 10.81 -4.34 -1.59
N THR A 56 9.87 -3.76 -2.36
CA THR A 56 9.60 -2.32 -2.31
C THR A 56 8.51 -2.01 -1.28
N VAL A 57 8.87 -1.31 -0.21
CA VAL A 57 7.89 -0.76 0.74
C VAL A 57 7.55 0.67 0.35
N ILE A 58 6.28 0.90 0.03
CA ILE A 58 5.69 2.22 -0.21
C ILE A 58 4.85 2.56 1.02
N ASP A 59 5.44 3.32 1.94
CA ASP A 59 4.76 3.75 3.15
C ASP A 59 4.04 5.09 2.91
N GLY A 60 2.71 5.03 2.79
CA GLY A 60 1.81 6.18 2.74
C GLY A 60 1.10 6.43 4.07
N SER A 61 1.67 5.95 5.19
CA SER A 61 1.07 6.15 6.50
C SER A 61 1.15 7.63 6.89
N VAL A 62 0.15 8.08 7.65
CA VAL A 62 0.12 9.43 8.22
C VAL A 62 1.37 9.65 9.08
N ARG A 63 1.88 8.60 9.73
CA ARG A 63 3.17 8.62 10.45
C ARG A 63 4.33 9.05 9.55
N THR A 64 4.45 8.51 8.34
CA THR A 64 5.51 8.89 7.39
C THR A 64 5.30 10.28 6.82
N ARG A 65 4.05 10.67 6.53
CA ARG A 65 3.75 12.05 6.10
C ARG A 65 4.10 13.07 7.19
N LEU A 66 3.82 12.75 8.46
CA LEU A 66 4.17 13.58 9.61
C LEU A 66 5.68 13.57 9.89
N ALA A 67 6.35 12.42 9.72
CA ALA A 67 7.81 12.31 9.86
C ALA A 67 8.54 13.13 8.79
N GLN A 68 8.12 13.04 7.52
CA GLN A 68 8.68 13.85 6.43
C GLN A 68 8.43 15.35 6.63
N LEU A 69 7.27 15.73 7.18
CA LEU A 69 7.02 17.11 7.57
C LEU A 69 7.94 17.53 8.73
N LYS A 70 8.15 16.68 9.73
CA LYS A 70 9.02 16.97 10.88
C LYS A 70 10.51 17.03 10.51
N GLU A 71 10.94 16.33 9.47
CA GLU A 71 12.30 16.42 8.93
C GLU A 71 12.51 17.66 8.04
N ALA A 72 11.43 18.28 7.57
CA ALA A 72 11.46 19.51 6.77
C ALA A 72 11.40 20.80 7.62
N PHE A 73 11.39 20.70 8.95
CA PHE A 73 11.40 21.83 9.88
C PHE A 73 12.61 21.80 10.82
#